data_AF-A0A527GA12-F1
#
_entry.id   AF-A0A527GA12-F1
#
_cell.length_a   1.000
_cell.length_b   1.000
_cell.length_c   1.000
_cell.angle_alpha   90.00
_cell.angle_beta   90.00
_cell.angle_gamma   90.00
#
_symmetry.space_group_name_H-M   'P 1'
#
loop_
_entity.id
_entity.type
_entity.pdbx_description
1 polymer ?
#
loop_
_entity_poly.entity_id
_entity_poly.type
_entity_poly.pdbx_seq_one_letter_code
_entity_poly.pdbx_strand_id
1 'polypeptide(L)'
;ALQRLFHHQGERAVAKAAAKYGTMFGVSSLGTVSLEEARSISSSPQVYQFYFHRDRGLNRAMMQRAKQVGVEVMMLTVDSITGGNRERDQRTGFAIPFKLNLAGMAQFALKPAWAINYFTHEGFKLPQLDEHVDMGGGTMSISRYFTEMLDPSMTWDDVAEMVKLWSGPFCLKGVMSV
;
A
#
# COMPACT_ATOMS: atom_id res chain seq x y z
N ALA A 1 3.49 -0.49 3.23
CA ALA A 1 2.33 0.41 3.27
C ALA A 1 2.64 1.62 4.15
N LEU A 2 2.07 2.78 3.81
CA LEU A 2 2.03 4.00 4.63
C LEU A 2 3.40 4.48 5.18
N GLN A 3 4.49 4.32 4.43
CA GLN A 3 5.83 4.61 4.97
C GLN A 3 6.02 6.10 5.27
N ARG A 4 5.24 6.98 4.61
CA ARG A 4 5.27 8.42 4.87
C ARG A 4 4.77 8.82 6.27
N LEU A 5 4.13 7.91 7.02
CA LEU A 5 3.82 8.14 8.44
C LEU A 5 5.07 8.07 9.34
N PHE A 6 6.11 7.35 8.93
CA PHE A 6 7.35 7.23 9.70
C PHE A 6 8.33 8.35 9.37
N HIS A 7 8.38 8.76 8.10
CA HIS A 7 9.23 9.84 7.62
C HIS A 7 8.62 10.47 6.36
N HIS A 8 8.63 11.79 6.19
CA HIS A 8 7.95 12.48 5.08
C HIS A 8 8.36 11.98 3.68
N GLN A 9 9.59 11.48 3.52
CA GLN A 9 10.07 10.86 2.28
C GLN A 9 9.47 9.46 2.03
N GLY A 10 9.14 8.69 3.07
CA GLY A 10 8.55 7.34 3.01
C GLY A 10 9.20 6.43 1.97
N GLU A 11 8.39 5.88 1.08
CA GLU A 11 8.81 4.96 0.02
C GLU A 11 9.89 5.55 -0.89
N ARG A 12 9.97 6.89 -1.06
CA ARG A 12 11.03 7.52 -1.86
C ARG A 12 12.41 7.27 -1.26
N ALA A 13 12.54 7.36 0.06
CA ALA A 13 13.80 7.11 0.74
C ALA A 13 14.21 5.65 0.62
N VAL A 14 13.24 4.73 0.73
CA VAL A 14 13.49 3.30 0.60
C VAL A 14 13.86 2.93 -0.84
N ALA A 15 13.20 3.51 -1.85
CA ALA A 15 13.56 3.32 -3.26
C ALA A 15 14.98 3.81 -3.57
N LYS A 16 15.39 4.99 -3.04
CA LYS A 16 16.77 5.49 -3.14
C LYS A 16 17.78 4.57 -2.46
N ALA A 17 17.45 4.05 -1.28
CA ALA A 17 18.32 3.12 -0.57
C ALA A 17 18.48 1.79 -1.33
N ALA A 18 17.38 1.23 -1.85
CA ALA A 18 17.42 0.02 -2.66
C ALA A 18 18.31 0.20 -3.90
N ALA A 19 18.20 1.34 -4.58
CA ALA A 19 19.06 1.70 -5.70
C ALA A 19 20.54 1.76 -5.31
N LYS A 20 20.85 2.43 -4.20
CA LYS A 20 22.22 2.58 -3.70
C LYS A 20 22.88 1.22 -3.41
N TYR A 21 22.13 0.26 -2.89
CA TYR A 21 22.65 -1.05 -2.50
C TYR A 21 22.41 -2.15 -3.55
N GLY A 22 21.88 -1.81 -4.72
CA GLY A 22 21.66 -2.76 -5.82
C GLY A 22 20.69 -3.88 -5.47
N THR A 23 19.64 -3.60 -4.69
CA THR A 23 18.62 -4.58 -4.30
C THR A 23 17.23 -4.18 -4.79
N MET A 24 16.30 -5.14 -4.78
CA MET A 24 14.92 -4.91 -5.19
C MET A 24 14.15 -4.08 -4.16
N PHE A 25 13.17 -3.32 -4.65
CA PHE A 25 12.27 -2.55 -3.80
C PHE A 25 10.81 -3.00 -3.96
N GLY A 26 10.15 -3.27 -2.84
CA GLY A 26 8.72 -3.61 -2.81
C GLY A 26 7.83 -2.37 -2.75
N VAL A 27 6.93 -2.20 -3.71
CA VAL A 27 5.85 -1.20 -3.67
C VAL A 27 4.56 -1.88 -3.22
N SER A 28 3.84 -1.30 -2.27
CA SER A 28 2.58 -1.85 -1.75
C SER A 28 1.38 -1.23 -2.44
N SER A 29 0.28 -1.98 -2.61
CA SER A 29 -1.02 -1.40 -3.00
C SER A 29 -1.54 -0.36 -2.00
N LEU A 30 -1.03 -0.34 -0.77
CA LEU A 30 -1.28 0.68 0.25
C LEU A 30 -0.04 1.59 0.45
N GLY A 31 0.74 1.80 -0.61
CA GLY A 31 1.86 2.73 -0.62
C GLY A 31 1.40 4.19 -0.60
N THR A 32 2.29 5.08 -0.17
CA THR A 32 2.02 6.54 -0.15
C THR A 32 2.75 7.33 -1.23
N VAL A 33 3.37 6.59 -2.15
CA VAL A 33 4.13 7.06 -3.31
C VAL A 33 3.68 6.18 -4.47
N SER A 34 3.46 6.76 -5.64
CA SER A 34 2.95 6.02 -6.81
C SER A 34 4.00 5.06 -7.36
N LEU A 35 3.55 4.11 -8.19
CA LEU A 35 4.46 3.19 -8.90
C LEU A 35 5.37 3.99 -9.84
N GLU A 36 4.81 4.98 -10.53
CA GLU A 36 5.51 5.86 -11.47
C GLU A 36 6.61 6.65 -10.77
N GLU A 37 6.32 7.20 -9.60
CA GLU A 37 7.30 7.97 -8.83
C GLU A 37 8.38 7.06 -8.24
N ALA A 38 8.03 5.88 -7.73
CA ALA A 38 9.03 4.92 -7.30
C ALA A 38 9.97 4.50 -8.44
N ARG A 39 9.45 4.32 -9.66
CA ARG A 39 10.22 4.00 -10.87
C ARG A 39 11.11 5.16 -11.33
N SER A 40 10.64 6.40 -11.24
CA SER A 40 11.46 7.56 -11.62
C SER A 40 12.66 7.77 -10.69
N ILE A 41 12.58 7.28 -9.44
CA ILE A 41 13.64 7.37 -8.44
C ILE A 41 14.72 6.29 -8.63
N SER A 42 14.34 5.09 -9.08
CA SER A 42 15.25 3.94 -9.15
C SER A 42 14.97 3.07 -10.37
N SER A 43 16.04 2.70 -11.08
CA SER A 43 16.02 1.69 -12.13
C SER A 43 16.19 0.26 -11.60
N SER A 44 16.29 0.07 -10.28
CA SER A 44 16.37 -1.28 -9.69
C SER A 44 15.06 -2.04 -9.86
N PRO A 45 15.10 -3.37 -9.96
CA PRO A 45 13.87 -4.14 -10.12
C PRO A 45 12.91 -3.94 -8.95
N GLN A 46 11.63 -3.82 -9.27
CA GLN A 46 10.55 -3.56 -8.34
C GLN A 46 9.68 -4.81 -8.20
N VAL A 47 9.14 -4.97 -7.00
CA VAL A 47 8.11 -5.97 -6.69
C VAL A 47 6.84 -5.23 -6.33
N TYR A 48 5.75 -5.48 -7.05
CA TYR A 48 4.45 -4.95 -6.66
C TYR A 48 3.73 -5.93 -5.74
N GLN A 49 3.64 -5.57 -4.45
CA GLN A 49 2.84 -6.29 -3.48
C GLN A 49 1.37 -5.92 -3.67
N PHE A 50 0.57 -6.93 -3.96
CA PHE A 50 -0.82 -6.82 -4.40
C PHE A 50 -1.78 -7.47 -3.41
N TYR A 51 -2.95 -6.85 -3.23
CA TYR A 51 -4.11 -7.45 -2.57
C TYR A 51 -5.22 -7.67 -3.57
N PHE A 52 -5.95 -8.78 -3.43
CA PHE A 52 -7.04 -9.10 -4.34
C PHE A 52 -8.36 -8.46 -3.90
N HIS A 53 -8.91 -7.60 -4.75
CA HIS A 53 -10.11 -6.84 -4.48
C HIS A 53 -11.37 -7.51 -5.03
N ARG A 54 -12.53 -7.17 -4.44
CA ARG A 54 -13.86 -7.59 -4.94
C ARG A 54 -14.10 -7.12 -6.36
N ASP A 55 -13.69 -5.89 -6.67
CA ASP A 55 -13.75 -5.36 -8.02
C ASP A 55 -12.63 -5.97 -8.90
N ARG A 56 -13.03 -6.86 -9.80
CA ARG A 56 -12.14 -7.50 -10.77
C ARG A 56 -11.60 -6.50 -11.81
N GLY A 57 -12.35 -5.45 -12.12
CA GLY A 57 -11.90 -4.35 -12.98
C GLY A 57 -10.76 -3.57 -12.34
N LEU A 58 -10.89 -3.22 -11.05
CA LEU A 58 -9.83 -2.62 -10.26
C LEU A 58 -8.56 -3.48 -10.26
N ASN A 59 -8.70 -4.80 -10.03
CA ASN A 59 -7.56 -5.70 -10.04
C ASN A 59 -6.82 -5.66 -11.40
N ARG A 60 -7.57 -5.75 -12.51
CA ARG A 60 -6.99 -5.68 -13.86
C ARG A 60 -6.31 -4.34 -14.12
N ALA A 61 -6.95 -3.23 -13.76
CA ALA A 61 -6.40 -1.88 -13.96
C ALA A 61 -5.09 -1.68 -13.18
N MET A 62 -5.05 -2.07 -11.90
CA MET A 62 -3.84 -1.97 -11.07
C MET A 62 -2.69 -2.84 -11.59
N MET A 63 -2.98 -4.06 -12.06
CA MET A 63 -1.97 -4.95 -12.65
C MET A 63 -1.44 -4.39 -13.98
N GLN A 64 -2.33 -3.88 -14.84
CA GLN A 64 -1.94 -3.27 -16.12
C GLN A 64 -1.10 -2.01 -15.90
N ARG A 65 -1.48 -1.15 -14.96
CA ARG A 65 -0.71 0.05 -14.59
C ARG A 65 0.69 -0.34 -14.10
N ALA A 66 0.80 -1.32 -13.19
CA ALA A 66 2.09 -1.81 -12.72
C ALA A 66 2.97 -2.34 -13.86
N LYS A 67 2.38 -3.04 -14.84
CA LYS A 67 3.09 -3.53 -16.02
C LYS A 67 3.54 -2.40 -16.95
N GLN A 68 2.70 -1.40 -17.17
CA GLN A 68 3.03 -0.21 -17.98
C GLN A 68 4.17 0.61 -17.38
N VAL A 69 4.24 0.69 -16.03
CA VAL A 69 5.34 1.31 -15.30
C VAL A 69 6.64 0.49 -15.37
N GLY A 70 6.56 -0.77 -15.84
CA GLY A 70 7.72 -1.66 -15.97
C GLY A 70 8.08 -2.37 -14.67
N VAL A 71 7.13 -2.59 -13.76
CA VAL A 71 7.37 -3.43 -12.58
C VAL A 71 7.62 -4.88 -13.01
N GLU A 72 8.64 -5.50 -12.43
CA GLU A 72 9.18 -6.78 -12.87
C GLU A 72 8.50 -7.97 -12.19
N VAL A 73 8.10 -7.84 -10.92
CA VAL A 73 7.54 -8.95 -10.14
C VAL A 73 6.19 -8.58 -9.55
N MET A 74 5.20 -9.47 -9.70
CA MET A 74 3.92 -9.41 -9.00
C MET A 74 3.97 -10.31 -7.76
N MET A 75 3.61 -9.78 -6.60
CA MET A 75 3.55 -10.51 -5.34
C MET A 75 2.14 -10.45 -4.78
N LEU A 76 1.35 -11.52 -4.99
CA LEU A 76 0.00 -11.63 -4.47
C LEU A 76 0.04 -12.03 -2.98
N THR A 77 -0.48 -11.17 -2.10
CA THR A 77 -0.62 -11.49 -0.68
C THR A 77 -1.89 -12.31 -0.45
N VAL A 78 -1.72 -13.54 0.03
CA VAL A 78 -2.82 -14.52 0.26
C VAL A 78 -3.19 -14.70 1.73
N ASP A 79 -2.41 -14.13 2.66
CA ASP A 79 -2.58 -14.28 4.12
C ASP A 79 -3.53 -13.26 4.76
N SER A 80 -3.93 -12.21 4.05
CA SER A 80 -4.64 -11.05 4.60
C SER A 80 -5.91 -10.75 3.81
N ILE A 81 -6.83 -11.73 3.76
CA ILE A 81 -8.11 -11.62 3.06
C ILE A 81 -9.19 -10.83 3.85
N THR A 82 -8.93 -10.56 5.12
CA THR A 82 -9.78 -9.74 6.01
C THR A 82 -8.91 -8.87 6.91
N GLY A 83 -9.54 -7.86 7.53
CA GLY A 83 -8.84 -7.00 8.47
C GLY A 83 -8.41 -7.76 9.73
N GLY A 84 -7.11 -7.83 9.99
CA GLY A 84 -6.60 -8.40 11.23
C GLY A 84 -7.02 -7.59 12.47
N ASN A 85 -7.25 -8.26 13.60
CA ASN A 85 -7.61 -7.61 14.85
C ASN A 85 -6.40 -6.91 15.50
N ARG A 86 -6.15 -5.65 15.11
CA ARG A 86 -5.11 -4.80 15.70
C ARG A 86 -5.69 -3.95 16.83
N GLU A 87 -5.72 -4.51 18.04
CA GLU A 87 -6.32 -3.84 19.20
C GLU A 87 -5.72 -2.45 19.50
N ARG A 88 -4.43 -2.25 19.23
CA ARG A 88 -3.78 -0.94 19.40
C ARG A 88 -4.42 0.11 18.48
N ASP A 89 -4.69 -0.23 17.23
CA ASP A 89 -5.28 0.69 16.25
C ASP A 89 -6.71 1.05 16.68
N GLN A 90 -7.46 0.08 17.21
CA GLN A 90 -8.79 0.31 17.77
C GLN A 90 -8.76 1.22 19.00
N ARG A 91 -7.87 0.95 19.97
CA ARG A 91 -7.74 1.74 21.21
C ARG A 91 -7.26 3.17 20.97
N THR A 92 -6.37 3.37 19.99
CA THR A 92 -5.82 4.68 19.66
C THR A 92 -6.71 5.48 18.71
N GLY A 93 -7.69 4.83 18.07
CA GLY A 93 -8.52 5.43 17.02
C GLY A 93 -7.74 5.72 15.74
N PHE A 94 -6.71 4.91 15.45
CA PHE A 94 -5.86 5.10 14.29
C PHE A 94 -6.68 5.04 12.99
N ALA A 95 -6.71 6.17 12.28
CA ALA A 95 -7.42 6.35 11.01
C ALA A 95 -6.67 7.37 10.15
N ILE A 96 -6.96 7.37 8.84
CA ILE A 96 -6.34 8.29 7.88
C ILE A 96 -7.45 9.04 7.12
N PRO A 97 -7.45 10.39 7.12
CA PRO A 97 -6.60 11.28 7.92
C PRO A 97 -6.83 11.09 9.44
N PHE A 98 -5.83 11.46 10.24
CA PHE A 98 -5.86 11.26 11.70
C PHE A 98 -7.06 11.95 12.36
N LYS A 99 -7.78 11.21 13.21
CA LYS A 99 -8.78 11.79 14.10
C LYS A 99 -8.07 12.38 15.32
N LEU A 100 -7.98 13.71 15.39
CA LEU A 100 -7.34 14.42 16.51
C LEU A 100 -8.26 14.37 17.75
N ASN A 101 -7.97 13.42 18.64
CA ASN A 101 -8.45 13.46 20.02
C ASN A 101 -7.41 14.14 20.93
N LEU A 102 -7.74 14.38 22.20
CA LEU A 102 -6.83 15.02 23.17
C LEU A 102 -5.46 14.32 23.25
N ALA A 103 -5.46 12.98 23.26
CA ALA A 103 -4.23 12.20 23.28
C ALA A 103 -3.40 12.38 22.00
N GLY A 104 -4.06 12.42 20.83
CA GLY A 104 -3.46 12.70 19.53
C GLY A 104 -2.84 14.09 19.49
N MET A 105 -3.56 15.13 19.93
CA MET A 105 -3.01 16.49 20.02
C MET A 105 -1.78 16.56 20.93
N ALA A 106 -1.81 15.88 22.08
CA ALA A 106 -0.66 15.80 22.96
C ALA A 106 0.55 15.11 22.28
N GLN A 107 0.33 14.05 21.48
CA GLN A 107 1.41 13.41 20.72
C GLN A 107 2.02 14.35 19.67
N PHE A 108 1.21 15.13 18.95
CA PHE A 108 1.72 16.14 18.01
C PHE A 108 2.57 17.20 18.73
N ALA A 109 2.13 17.66 19.91
CA ALA A 109 2.87 18.63 20.71
C ALA A 109 4.20 18.07 21.25
N LEU A 110 4.21 16.82 21.70
CA LEU A 110 5.39 16.13 22.24
C LEU A 110 6.39 15.69 21.15
N LYS A 111 5.97 15.67 19.88
CA LYS A 111 6.79 15.24 18.73
C LYS A 111 6.85 16.36 17.67
N PRO A 112 7.40 17.54 18.01
CA PRO A 112 7.32 18.72 17.15
C PRO A 112 7.98 18.51 15.78
N ALA A 113 9.12 17.82 15.72
CA ALA A 113 9.77 17.51 14.44
C ALA A 113 8.89 16.66 13.52
N TRP A 114 8.15 15.70 14.07
CA TRP A 114 7.22 14.88 13.28
C TRP A 114 5.99 15.71 12.87
N ALA A 115 5.43 16.49 13.80
CA ALA A 115 4.28 17.36 13.52
C ALA A 115 4.57 18.40 12.43
N ILE A 116 5.72 19.08 12.50
CA ILE A 116 6.19 20.01 11.47
C ILE A 116 6.26 19.29 10.13
N ASN A 117 6.94 18.14 10.07
CA ASN A 117 7.05 17.38 8.83
C ASN A 117 5.69 16.94 8.28
N TYR A 118 4.74 16.58 9.13
CA TYR A 118 3.38 16.21 8.72
C TYR A 118 2.63 17.39 8.11
N PHE A 119 2.75 18.60 8.67
CA PHE A 119 2.03 19.78 8.19
C PHE A 119 2.71 20.52 7.03
N THR A 120 4.03 20.44 6.89
CA THR A 120 4.78 21.19 5.87
C THR A 120 5.05 20.39 4.59
N HIS A 121 4.67 19.12 4.53
CA HIS A 121 4.83 18.27 3.34
C HIS A 121 3.49 17.91 2.72
N GLU A 122 3.53 17.34 1.51
CA GLU A 122 2.33 16.94 0.77
C GLU A 122 1.39 16.06 1.61
N GLY A 123 0.09 16.20 1.37
CA GLY A 123 -0.93 15.40 2.08
C GLY A 123 -0.75 13.89 1.88
N PHE A 124 -1.37 13.14 2.79
CA PHE A 124 -1.42 11.69 2.69
C PHE A 124 -2.38 11.26 1.59
N LYS A 125 -1.92 10.37 0.70
CA LYS A 125 -2.71 9.81 -0.41
C LYS A 125 -2.38 8.33 -0.59
N LEU A 126 -3.28 7.60 -1.22
CA LEU A 126 -3.09 6.19 -1.59
C LEU A 126 -3.12 6.12 -3.13
N PRO A 127 -2.04 6.56 -3.82
CA PRO A 127 -2.06 6.81 -5.26
C PRO A 127 -2.35 5.58 -6.13
N GLN A 128 -2.20 4.38 -5.58
CA GLN A 128 -2.59 3.13 -6.23
C GLN A 128 -4.11 2.91 -6.28
N LEU A 129 -4.87 3.59 -5.42
CA LEU A 129 -6.32 3.44 -5.23
C LEU A 129 -7.10 4.71 -5.58
N ASP A 130 -6.46 5.87 -5.59
CA ASP A 130 -7.10 7.20 -5.75
C ASP A 130 -8.00 7.33 -7.02
N GLU A 131 -7.74 6.58 -8.10
CA GLU A 131 -8.56 6.64 -9.32
C GLU A 131 -9.86 5.82 -9.24
N HIS A 132 -9.92 4.83 -8.34
CA HIS A 132 -11.01 3.86 -8.27
C HIS A 132 -11.74 3.87 -6.92
N VAL A 133 -11.20 4.58 -5.93
CA VAL A 133 -11.80 4.77 -4.60
C VAL A 133 -11.96 6.26 -4.37
N ASP A 134 -13.20 6.72 -4.23
CA ASP A 134 -13.47 8.09 -3.80
C ASP A 134 -13.08 8.25 -2.33
N MET A 135 -11.84 8.69 -2.11
CA MET A 135 -11.32 9.06 -0.79
C MET A 135 -11.87 10.42 -0.31
N GLY A 136 -12.67 11.13 -1.12
CA GLY A 136 -13.22 12.45 -0.83
C GLY A 136 -14.41 12.45 0.15
N GLY A 137 -15.06 11.30 0.35
CA GLY A 137 -16.29 11.19 1.16
C GLY A 137 -16.11 10.92 2.66
N GLY A 138 -14.92 10.56 3.14
CA GLY A 138 -14.71 10.29 4.57
C GLY A 138 -13.37 9.61 4.92
N THR A 139 -13.02 9.61 6.22
CA THR A 139 -11.82 8.95 6.73
C THR A 139 -11.84 7.45 6.41
N MET A 140 -10.92 6.99 5.56
CA MET A 140 -10.70 5.56 5.30
C MET A 140 -9.72 5.00 6.33
N SER A 141 -10.21 4.10 7.18
CA SER A 141 -9.31 3.32 8.03
C SER A 141 -8.70 2.16 7.24
N ILE A 142 -7.48 1.76 7.59
CA ILE A 142 -6.85 0.56 7.02
C ILE A 142 -7.77 -0.66 7.19
N SER A 143 -8.37 -0.80 8.36
CA SER A 143 -9.30 -1.90 8.64
C SER A 143 -10.51 -1.89 7.70
N ARG A 144 -11.07 -0.71 7.41
CA ARG A 144 -12.19 -0.57 6.47
C ARG A 144 -11.80 -0.97 5.05
N TYR A 145 -10.61 -0.58 4.59
CA TYR A 145 -10.06 -1.06 3.31
C TYR A 145 -10.02 -2.59 3.25
N PHE A 146 -9.45 -3.24 4.27
CA PHE A 146 -9.35 -4.71 4.30
C PHE A 146 -10.72 -5.40 4.34
N THR A 147 -11.71 -4.81 5.02
CA THR A 147 -13.05 -5.41 5.17
C THR A 147 -13.97 -5.15 3.98
N GLU A 148 -13.93 -3.96 3.40
CA GLU A 148 -14.87 -3.50 2.37
C GLU A 148 -14.35 -3.71 0.94
N MET A 149 -13.05 -3.70 0.72
CA MET A 149 -12.51 -3.77 -0.63
C MET A 149 -11.92 -5.14 -1.00
N LEU A 150 -11.38 -5.89 -0.05
CA LEU A 150 -10.76 -7.18 -0.35
C LEU A 150 -11.80 -8.29 -0.51
N ASP A 151 -11.47 -9.23 -1.38
CA ASP A 151 -12.32 -10.38 -1.65
C ASP A 151 -11.86 -11.60 -0.84
N PRO A 152 -12.63 -12.02 0.19
CA PRO A 152 -12.32 -13.23 0.94
C PRO A 152 -12.63 -14.52 0.18
N SER A 153 -13.28 -14.43 -0.99
CA SER A 153 -13.67 -15.59 -1.81
C SER A 153 -12.72 -15.90 -2.96
N MET A 154 -11.51 -15.33 -2.96
CA MET A 154 -10.48 -15.62 -3.95
C MET A 154 -10.21 -17.13 -4.07
N THR A 155 -10.15 -17.61 -5.31
CA THR A 155 -9.91 -19.01 -5.65
C THR A 155 -8.58 -19.18 -6.39
N TRP A 156 -8.17 -20.43 -6.60
CA TRP A 156 -7.02 -20.74 -7.44
C TRP A 156 -7.22 -20.37 -8.92
N ASP A 157 -8.47 -20.37 -9.41
CA ASP A 157 -8.78 -19.93 -10.77
C ASP A 157 -8.51 -18.44 -10.93
N ASP A 158 -8.88 -17.62 -9.92
CA ASP A 158 -8.53 -16.19 -9.89
C ASP A 158 -7.00 -15.98 -9.94
N VAL A 159 -6.24 -16.79 -9.18
CA VAL A 159 -4.77 -16.75 -9.20
C VAL A 159 -4.23 -17.12 -10.59
N ALA A 160 -4.77 -18.15 -11.22
CA ALA A 160 -4.37 -18.58 -12.55
C ALA A 160 -4.63 -17.49 -13.62
N GLU A 161 -5.76 -16.79 -13.53
CA GLU A 161 -6.06 -15.63 -14.37
C GLU A 161 -5.09 -14.48 -14.14
N MET A 162 -4.76 -14.18 -12.88
CA MET A 162 -3.77 -13.16 -12.56
C MET A 162 -2.39 -13.50 -13.11
N VAL A 163 -1.93 -14.74 -12.99
CA VAL A 163 -0.65 -15.20 -13.54
C VAL A 163 -0.64 -15.02 -15.07
N LYS A 164 -1.72 -15.40 -15.76
CA LYS A 164 -1.87 -15.20 -17.21
C LYS A 164 -1.83 -13.72 -17.59
N LEU A 165 -2.57 -12.87 -16.87
CA LEU A 165 -2.62 -11.43 -17.14
C LEU A 165 -1.26 -10.75 -16.90
N TRP A 166 -0.59 -11.11 -15.81
CA TRP A 166 0.73 -10.57 -15.48
C TRP A 166 1.76 -10.98 -16.53
N SER A 167 1.81 -12.27 -16.88
CA SER A 167 2.73 -12.82 -17.88
C SER A 167 4.19 -12.45 -17.58
N GLY A 168 4.61 -12.71 -16.35
CA GLY A 168 5.96 -12.41 -15.85
C GLY A 168 6.20 -13.08 -14.48
N PRO A 169 7.32 -12.77 -13.82
CA PRO A 169 7.61 -13.27 -12.47
C PRO A 169 6.45 -12.99 -11.50
N PHE A 170 5.90 -14.04 -10.92
CA PHE A 170 4.74 -13.99 -10.03
C PHE A 170 5.01 -14.85 -8.79
N CYS A 171 4.73 -14.34 -7.60
CA CYS A 171 4.87 -15.10 -6.37
C CYS A 171 3.67 -14.92 -5.43
N LEU A 172 3.44 -15.94 -4.62
CA LEU A 172 2.47 -15.91 -3.52
C LEU A 172 3.18 -15.56 -2.23
N LYS A 173 2.68 -14.55 -1.53
CA LYS A 173 3.16 -14.15 -0.21
C LYS A 173 2.14 -14.56 0.85
N GLY A 174 2.59 -15.31 1.85
CA GLY A 174 1.76 -15.71 2.99
C GLY A 174 1.37 -17.19 3.03
N VAL A 175 1.99 -18.04 2.21
CA VAL A 175 1.81 -19.50 2.28
C VAL A 175 2.52 -20.04 3.52
N MET A 176 1.81 -20.81 4.35
CA MET A 176 2.34 -21.36 5.61
C MET A 176 2.29 -22.90 5.68
N SER A 177 1.86 -23.57 4.62
CA SER A 177 1.73 -25.03 4.55
C SER A 177 2.31 -25.57 3.24
N VAL A 178 2.69 -26.85 3.26
CA VAL A 178 3.20 -27.62 2.11
C VAL A 178 2.17 -28.66 1.71
#